data_AF-E1KU86-F1
#
_entry.id   AF-E1KU86-F1
#
_cell.length_a   1.000
_cell.length_b   1.000
_cell.length_c   1.000
_cell.angle_alpha   90.00
_cell.angle_beta   90.00
_cell.angle_gamma   90.00
#
_symmetry.space_group_name_H-M   'P 1'
#
loop_
_entity.id
_entity.type
_entity.pdbx_description
1 polymer ?
#
loop_
_entity_poly.entity_id
_entity_poly.type
_entity_poly.pdbx_seq_one_letter_code
_entity_poly.pdbx_strand_id
1 'polypeptide(L)'
;MATIEERKQQLETKLKKMAEDNVVVEPATTPNSFDPTDEAAPLPETSREEERVPKEAKTLKEKFAEETEEETGETRDKETRRESNPRMEKPIRLSLSIEEYRSLYFRPVRSQMRTAFSINLETLQNLRNVLQDLGERVSIAAYIDNILREHLREHLELLNSAAAKQRRKTTITL
;
A
#
# COMPACT_ATOMS: atom_id res chain seq x y z
N MET A 1 12.35 -33.03 53.19
CA MET A 1 12.31 -31.92 52.22
C MET A 1 13.64 -31.92 51.48
N ALA A 2 13.65 -31.87 50.14
CA ALA A 2 14.89 -31.86 49.35
C ALA A 2 15.70 -30.59 49.64
N THR A 3 17.03 -30.72 49.70
CA THR A 3 17.94 -29.58 49.94
C THR A 3 18.03 -28.69 48.70
N ILE A 4 18.50 -27.45 48.89
CA ILE A 4 18.57 -26.45 47.80
C ILE A 4 19.52 -26.92 46.67
N GLU A 5 20.62 -27.60 47.00
CA GLU A 5 21.55 -28.15 46.01
C GLU A 5 20.92 -29.28 45.18
N GLU A 6 20.14 -30.15 45.82
CA GLU A 6 19.48 -31.26 45.14
C GLU A 6 18.47 -30.76 44.09
N ARG A 7 17.73 -29.68 44.41
CA ARG A 7 16.82 -29.03 43.46
C ARG A 7 17.56 -28.38 42.29
N LYS A 8 18.75 -27.83 42.51
CA LYS A 8 19.57 -27.26 41.41
C LYS A 8 20.03 -28.33 40.45
N GLN A 9 20.54 -29.45 40.97
CA GLN A 9 20.95 -30.59 40.14
C GLN A 9 19.77 -31.17 39.34
N GLN A 10 18.59 -31.28 39.95
CA GLN A 10 17.38 -31.71 39.25
C GLN A 10 16.96 -30.75 38.12
N LEU A 11 17.16 -29.44 38.30
CA LEU A 11 16.87 -28.45 37.26
C LEU A 11 17.87 -28.56 36.10
N GLU A 12 19.16 -28.65 36.39
CA GLU A 12 20.21 -28.74 35.37
C GLU A 12 20.06 -30.00 34.51
N THR A 13 19.84 -31.14 35.14
CA THR A 13 19.60 -32.41 34.42
C THR A 13 18.36 -32.34 33.54
N LYS A 14 17.29 -31.70 34.00
CA LYS A 14 16.05 -31.52 33.22
C LYS A 14 16.24 -30.56 32.04
N LEU A 15 16.97 -29.46 32.23
CA LEU A 15 17.28 -28.50 31.16
C LEU A 15 18.12 -29.15 30.05
N LYS A 16 19.12 -29.95 30.43
CA LYS A 16 19.94 -30.69 29.45
C LYS A 16 19.08 -31.68 28.65
N LYS A 17 18.22 -32.45 29.32
CA LYS A 17 17.30 -33.37 28.65
C LYS A 17 16.37 -32.64 27.67
N MET A 18 15.84 -31.48 28.07
CA MET A 18 14.99 -30.65 27.20
C MET A 18 15.75 -30.06 26.00
N ALA A 19 17.06 -29.85 26.10
CA ALA A 19 17.88 -29.37 24.99
C ALA A 19 18.14 -30.45 23.93
N GLU A 20 18.10 -31.72 24.31
CA GLU A 20 18.35 -32.86 23.43
C GLU A 20 17.05 -33.44 22.82
N ASP A 21 15.91 -33.22 23.48
CA ASP A 21 14.60 -33.64 22.98
C ASP A 21 14.17 -32.78 21.77
N ASN A 22 14.02 -33.41 20.61
CA ASN A 22 13.68 -32.84 19.28
C ASN A 22 14.84 -32.23 18.45
N VAL A 23 16.10 -32.44 18.82
CA VAL A 23 17.22 -32.08 17.93
C VAL A 23 17.50 -33.24 16.97
N VAL A 24 17.07 -33.09 15.71
CA VAL A 24 17.54 -33.95 14.61
C VAL A 24 19.00 -33.57 14.37
N VAL A 25 19.94 -34.38 14.88
CA VAL A 25 21.36 -34.24 14.56
C VAL A 25 21.57 -34.75 13.14
N GLU A 26 21.49 -33.85 12.17
CA GLU A 26 21.89 -34.18 10.80
C GLU A 26 23.41 -34.41 10.78
N PRO A 27 23.91 -35.54 10.26
CA PRO A 27 25.34 -35.73 10.06
C PRO A 27 25.84 -34.65 9.08
N ALA A 28 27.02 -34.11 9.34
CA ALA A 28 27.62 -33.04 8.55
C ALA A 28 27.64 -33.41 7.06
N THR A 29 26.69 -32.85 6.31
CA THR A 29 26.61 -33.01 4.86
C THR A 29 27.63 -32.05 4.26
N THR A 30 28.65 -32.59 3.60
CA THR A 30 29.57 -31.81 2.78
C THR A 30 28.75 -31.05 1.74
N PRO A 31 28.84 -29.71 1.64
CA PRO A 31 28.04 -28.95 0.71
C PRO A 31 28.33 -29.40 -0.73
N ASN A 32 27.27 -29.70 -1.49
CA ASN A 32 27.39 -30.01 -2.90
C ASN A 32 28.11 -28.87 -3.62
N SER A 33 29.12 -29.22 -4.41
CA SER A 33 29.85 -28.27 -5.26
C SER A 33 28.87 -27.64 -6.24
N PHE A 34 28.81 -26.31 -6.25
CA PHE A 34 27.92 -25.50 -7.10
C PHE A 34 28.43 -25.36 -8.54
N ASP A 35 29.38 -26.20 -8.94
CA ASP A 35 29.95 -26.24 -10.28
C ASP A 35 29.42 -27.49 -10.99
N PRO A 36 28.63 -27.37 -12.06
CA PRO A 36 28.11 -28.53 -12.78
C PRO A 36 29.29 -29.24 -13.46
N THR A 37 29.65 -30.42 -12.94
CA THR A 37 30.56 -31.34 -13.62
C THR A 37 29.92 -31.73 -14.96
N ASP A 38 30.51 -31.27 -16.06
CA ASP A 38 30.14 -31.64 -17.42
C ASP A 38 30.50 -33.12 -17.66
N GLU A 39 29.64 -34.04 -17.23
CA GLU A 39 29.68 -35.42 -17.69
C GLU A 39 28.26 -35.94 -17.97
N ALA A 40 28.04 -36.29 -19.23
CA ALA A 40 26.77 -36.69 -19.80
C ALA A 40 26.37 -38.13 -19.40
N ALA A 41 25.24 -38.30 -18.69
CA ALA A 41 24.45 -39.53 -18.63
C ALA A 41 23.06 -39.29 -17.95
N PRO A 42 22.03 -40.13 -18.16
CA PRO A 42 20.64 -39.69 -18.40
C PRO A 42 19.66 -39.78 -17.21
N LEU A 43 18.54 -39.06 -17.41
CA LEU A 43 17.24 -38.88 -16.70
C LEU A 43 16.76 -40.02 -15.74
N PRO A 44 15.88 -39.70 -14.77
CA PRO A 44 14.45 -39.80 -15.08
C PRO A 44 13.55 -38.66 -14.55
N GLU A 45 12.42 -38.56 -15.24
CA GLU A 45 11.30 -37.64 -15.18
C GLU A 45 10.54 -37.67 -13.83
N THR A 46 9.96 -36.54 -13.41
CA THR A 46 8.53 -36.50 -13.07
C THR A 46 7.96 -35.11 -13.36
N SER A 47 6.91 -35.15 -14.16
CA SER A 47 6.11 -34.09 -14.74
C SER A 47 5.27 -33.35 -13.69
N ARG A 48 5.23 -32.02 -13.82
CA ARG A 48 4.23 -31.15 -13.16
C ARG A 48 3.23 -30.74 -14.24
N GLU A 49 2.04 -31.33 -14.19
CA GLU A 49 0.91 -30.93 -15.04
C GLU A 49 -0.02 -29.96 -14.31
N GLU A 50 -0.58 -29.07 -15.13
CA GLU A 50 -1.36 -27.89 -14.82
C GLU A 50 -2.84 -28.16 -14.53
N GLU A 51 -3.48 -27.08 -14.09
CA GLU A 51 -4.88 -26.71 -14.34
C GLU A 51 -6.02 -27.50 -13.67
N ARG A 52 -6.92 -26.75 -13.02
CA ARG A 52 -8.34 -26.65 -13.45
C ARG A 52 -9.12 -25.57 -12.67
N VAL A 53 -9.66 -24.63 -13.44
CA VAL A 53 -10.79 -23.73 -13.10
C VAL A 53 -12.12 -24.51 -13.28
N PRO A 54 -13.20 -24.12 -12.58
CA PRO A 54 -14.47 -24.00 -13.29
C PRO A 54 -15.24 -22.69 -13.03
N LYS A 55 -15.94 -22.25 -14.09
CA LYS A 55 -16.88 -21.13 -14.19
C LYS A 55 -18.32 -21.65 -14.07
N GLU A 56 -19.22 -20.90 -13.42
CA GLU A 56 -20.68 -20.84 -13.68
C GLU A 56 -21.17 -19.44 -13.23
N ALA A 57 -21.54 -18.49 -14.12
CA ALA A 57 -22.81 -18.31 -14.83
C ALA A 57 -24.04 -18.04 -13.95
N LYS A 58 -24.52 -16.78 -13.89
CA LYS A 58 -25.86 -16.37 -14.40
C LYS A 58 -26.18 -14.89 -14.14
N THR A 59 -26.75 -14.32 -15.20
CA THR A 59 -27.31 -13.00 -15.47
C THR A 59 -28.56 -12.65 -14.67
N LEU A 60 -28.84 -11.35 -14.47
CA LEU A 60 -30.16 -10.71 -14.65
C LEU A 60 -30.00 -9.19 -14.89
N LYS A 61 -30.84 -8.65 -15.78
CA LYS A 61 -30.89 -7.29 -16.38
C LYS A 61 -32.13 -6.54 -15.84
N GLU A 62 -32.05 -5.20 -15.79
CA GLU A 62 -33.09 -4.15 -16.03
C GLU A 62 -32.79 -2.93 -15.12
N LYS A 63 -32.37 -1.72 -15.58
CA LYS A 63 -32.95 -0.66 -16.45
C LYS A 63 -34.12 0.13 -15.84
N PHE A 64 -33.95 1.46 -15.68
CA PHE A 64 -34.86 2.64 -15.81
C PHE A 64 -34.01 3.86 -15.31
N ALA A 65 -33.60 4.91 -16.06
CA ALA A 65 -34.29 5.96 -16.84
C ALA A 65 -35.35 6.73 -16.00
N GLU A 66 -35.49 8.05 -15.95
CA GLU A 66 -34.83 9.29 -16.43
C GLU A 66 -35.63 10.47 -15.76
N GLU A 67 -35.15 11.73 -15.89
CA GLU A 67 -35.91 13.01 -15.77
C GLU A 67 -36.31 13.51 -14.33
N THR A 68 -36.35 14.80 -13.96
CA THR A 68 -36.32 16.12 -14.66
C THR A 68 -36.05 17.27 -13.65
N GLU A 69 -35.50 18.39 -14.16
CA GLU A 69 -35.85 19.83 -13.96
C GLU A 69 -36.13 20.42 -12.55
N GLU A 70 -35.32 21.41 -12.13
CA GLU A 70 -35.55 22.87 -12.12
C GLU A 70 -36.31 23.39 -10.88
N GLU A 71 -35.68 24.25 -10.08
CA GLU A 71 -36.39 25.43 -9.54
C GLU A 71 -35.43 26.59 -9.21
N THR A 72 -35.68 27.69 -9.91
CA THR A 72 -35.18 29.06 -9.77
C THR A 72 -35.62 29.71 -8.45
N GLY A 73 -34.81 30.61 -7.90
CA GLY A 73 -35.21 31.46 -6.77
C GLY A 73 -34.22 32.59 -6.47
N GLU A 74 -34.37 33.71 -7.18
CA GLU A 74 -33.79 35.01 -6.85
C GLU A 74 -34.17 35.45 -5.42
N THR A 75 -33.25 36.07 -4.69
CA THR A 75 -33.52 37.33 -3.96
C THR A 75 -32.25 38.15 -3.72
N ARG A 76 -32.47 39.46 -3.72
CA ARG A 76 -31.55 40.58 -3.85
C ARG A 76 -30.87 41.04 -2.55
N ASP A 77 -29.73 41.70 -2.75
CA ASP A 77 -29.15 42.84 -2.04
C ASP A 77 -28.83 42.75 -0.53
N LYS A 78 -27.53 42.83 -0.19
CA LYS A 78 -26.95 44.04 0.44
C LYS A 78 -25.42 44.01 0.54
N GLU A 79 -24.82 45.00 -0.12
CA GLU A 79 -23.45 45.47 -0.01
C GLU A 79 -23.09 45.79 1.47
N THR A 80 -22.10 45.09 2.02
CA THR A 80 -21.25 45.66 3.08
C THR A 80 -19.80 45.39 2.76
N ARG A 81 -19.14 46.47 2.35
CA ARG A 81 -17.71 46.60 2.09
C ARG A 81 -16.92 46.08 3.28
N ARG A 82 -16.17 45.00 3.08
CA ARG A 82 -15.07 44.61 3.95
C ARG A 82 -13.79 44.65 3.14
N GLU A 83 -12.99 45.62 3.50
CA GLU A 83 -11.58 45.87 3.22
C GLU A 83 -10.86 44.71 2.50
N SER A 84 -10.44 45.02 1.28
CA SER A 84 -9.48 44.25 0.51
C SER A 84 -8.15 44.22 1.26
N ASN A 85 -7.94 43.18 2.05
CA ASN A 85 -6.60 42.67 2.27
C ASN A 85 -6.19 41.93 0.98
N PRO A 86 -5.04 42.22 0.36
CA PRO A 86 -4.48 41.36 -0.66
C PRO A 86 -3.98 40.11 0.04
N ARG A 87 -4.91 39.20 0.36
CA ARG A 87 -4.57 37.82 0.64
C ARG A 87 -3.92 37.35 -0.64
N MET A 88 -2.64 37.05 -0.56
CA MET A 88 -1.87 36.47 -1.65
C MET A 88 -2.45 35.07 -1.91
N GLU A 89 -3.59 35.02 -2.60
CA GLU A 89 -4.07 33.83 -3.26
C GLU A 89 -3.01 33.55 -4.31
N LYS A 90 -2.03 32.72 -3.97
CA LYS A 90 -1.27 32.03 -5.00
C LYS A 90 -2.32 31.30 -5.83
N PRO A 91 -2.47 31.60 -7.13
CA PRO A 91 -3.17 30.68 -8.00
C PRO A 91 -2.27 29.44 -8.08
N ILE A 92 -2.47 28.46 -7.19
CA ILE A 92 -1.69 27.21 -7.19
C ILE A 92 -2.24 26.30 -8.28
N ARG A 93 -2.03 26.73 -9.51
CA ARG A 93 -1.86 25.84 -10.65
C ARG A 93 -0.67 26.42 -11.39
N LEU A 94 0.49 26.34 -10.74
CA LEU A 94 1.74 26.37 -11.49
C LEU A 94 1.61 25.25 -12.50
N SER A 95 1.65 25.59 -13.78
CA SER A 95 1.79 24.61 -14.85
C SER A 95 3.10 23.88 -14.61
N LEU A 96 3.01 22.77 -13.88
CA LEU A 96 4.15 21.94 -13.49
C LEU A 96 4.80 21.44 -14.78
N SER A 97 6.10 21.66 -14.92
CA SER A 97 6.84 21.09 -16.05
C SER A 97 6.79 19.57 -15.99
N ILE A 98 6.87 18.89 -17.14
CA ILE A 98 6.95 17.42 -17.15
C ILE A 98 8.14 16.93 -16.32
N GLU A 99 9.25 17.65 -16.32
CA GLU A 99 10.44 17.26 -15.55
C GLU A 99 10.22 17.38 -14.04
N GLU A 100 9.55 18.43 -13.60
CA GLU A 100 9.15 18.60 -12.22
C GLU A 100 8.18 17.49 -11.81
N TYR A 101 7.22 17.13 -12.68
CA TYR A 101 6.32 16.00 -12.46
C TYR A 101 7.09 14.69 -12.26
N ARG A 102 8.06 14.39 -13.14
CA ARG A 102 8.91 13.19 -13.01
C ARG A 102 9.63 13.17 -11.67
N SER A 103 10.22 14.30 -11.29
CA SER A 103 10.99 14.43 -10.07
C SER A 103 10.17 14.20 -8.81
N LEU A 104 8.87 14.49 -8.83
CA LEU A 104 7.95 14.32 -7.72
C LEU A 104 7.37 12.90 -7.67
N TYR A 105 6.85 12.42 -8.80
CA TYR A 105 5.97 11.25 -8.83
C TYR A 105 6.63 9.96 -9.32
N PHE A 106 7.72 10.04 -10.09
CA PHE A 106 8.42 8.86 -10.64
C PHE A 106 9.70 8.53 -9.87
N ARG A 107 9.74 8.82 -8.58
CA ARG A 107 10.84 8.38 -7.72
C ARG A 107 10.65 6.93 -7.31
N PRO A 108 11.66 6.05 -7.49
CA PRO A 108 11.63 4.73 -6.89
C PRO A 108 11.65 4.85 -5.36
N VAL A 109 10.59 4.37 -4.70
CA VAL A 109 10.50 4.34 -3.24
C VAL A 109 10.51 2.90 -2.75
N ARG A 110 11.40 2.59 -1.81
CA ARG A 110 11.41 1.32 -1.09
C ARG A 110 10.55 1.47 0.17
N SER A 111 9.28 1.06 0.09
CA SER A 111 8.44 0.96 1.29
C SER A 111 8.67 -0.40 1.98
N GLN A 112 9.06 -0.37 3.24
CA GLN A 112 9.23 -1.57 4.06
C GLN A 112 7.88 -2.10 4.59
N MET A 113 6.87 -1.23 4.71
CA MET A 113 5.52 -1.59 5.12
C MET A 113 4.58 -1.47 3.93
N ARG A 114 4.03 -2.60 3.49
CA ARG A 114 3.13 -2.68 2.35
C ARG A 114 1.74 -3.04 2.85
N THR A 115 0.75 -2.24 2.48
CA THR A 115 -0.66 -2.51 2.72
C THR A 115 -1.34 -2.85 1.39
N ALA A 116 -2.40 -3.64 1.45
CA ALA A 116 -3.28 -3.89 0.32
C ALA A 116 -4.56 -3.07 0.51
N PHE A 117 -4.97 -2.34 -0.54
CA PHE A 117 -6.25 -1.63 -0.57
C PHE A 117 -6.91 -1.84 -1.92
N SER A 118 -8.23 -1.73 -1.95
CA SER A 118 -8.99 -1.79 -3.19
C SER A 118 -8.97 -0.43 -3.89
N ILE A 119 -8.80 -0.46 -5.22
CA ILE A 119 -8.89 0.71 -6.10
C ILE A 119 -9.74 0.32 -7.31
N ASN A 120 -10.42 1.31 -7.89
CA ASN A 120 -11.14 1.10 -9.15
C ASN A 120 -10.16 0.60 -10.24
N LEU A 121 -10.58 -0.43 -10.98
CA LEU A 121 -9.81 -1.01 -12.08
C LEU A 121 -9.47 0.03 -13.15
N GLU A 122 -10.40 0.91 -13.50
CA GLU A 122 -10.19 1.98 -14.48
C GLU A 122 -9.09 2.94 -14.03
N THR A 123 -9.12 3.36 -12.76
CA THR A 123 -8.08 4.21 -12.19
C THR A 123 -6.71 3.51 -12.22
N LEU A 124 -6.66 2.22 -11.87
CA LEU A 124 -5.43 1.44 -11.93
C LEU A 124 -4.87 1.33 -13.35
N GLN A 125 -5.75 1.13 -14.34
CA GLN A 125 -5.37 1.09 -15.75
C GLN A 125 -4.83 2.43 -16.24
N ASN A 126 -5.50 3.53 -15.91
CA ASN A 126 -5.02 4.87 -16.24
C ASN A 126 -3.62 5.13 -15.67
N LEU A 127 -3.39 4.77 -14.40
CA LEU A 127 -2.07 4.92 -13.78
C LEU A 127 -1.00 4.05 -14.45
N ARG A 128 -1.36 2.84 -14.90
CA ARG A 128 -0.45 1.96 -15.65
C ARG A 128 -0.13 2.55 -17.03
N ASN A 129 -1.12 3.08 -17.74
CA ASN A 129 -0.95 3.68 -19.07
C ASN A 129 0.01 4.87 -18.98
N VAL A 130 -0.15 5.75 -17.99
CA VAL A 130 0.76 6.89 -17.79
C VAL A 130 2.23 6.45 -17.69
N LEU A 131 2.52 5.40 -16.91
CA LEU A 131 3.90 4.88 -16.80
C LEU A 131 4.41 4.30 -18.12
N GLN A 132 3.54 3.61 -18.87
CA GLN A 132 3.89 3.01 -20.15
C GLN A 132 4.14 4.07 -21.23
N ASP A 133 3.24 5.03 -21.37
CA ASP A 133 3.31 6.10 -22.37
C ASP A 133 4.52 7.00 -22.15
N LEU A 134 4.90 7.22 -20.90
CA LEU A 134 6.08 8.02 -20.53
C LEU A 134 7.38 7.21 -20.46
N GLY A 135 7.32 5.89 -20.63
CA GLY A 135 8.48 5.00 -20.62
C GLY A 135 9.15 4.84 -19.24
N GLU A 136 8.42 5.10 -18.16
CA GLU A 136 8.96 5.16 -16.81
C GLU A 136 9.00 3.78 -16.14
N ARG A 137 10.17 3.42 -15.60
CA ARG A 137 10.42 2.07 -15.03
C ARG A 137 10.04 1.94 -13.56
N VAL A 138 9.24 2.87 -13.04
CA VAL A 138 8.81 2.88 -11.65
C VAL A 138 7.68 1.88 -11.45
N SER A 139 7.67 1.19 -10.32
CA SER A 139 6.55 0.29 -10.02
C SER A 139 5.25 1.09 -9.85
N ILE A 140 4.13 0.52 -10.31
CA ILE A 140 2.80 1.12 -10.12
C ILE A 140 2.51 1.45 -8.65
N ALA A 141 2.97 0.59 -7.73
CA ALA A 141 2.80 0.80 -6.30
C ALA A 141 3.58 2.03 -5.79
N ALA A 142 4.82 2.22 -6.25
CA ALA A 142 5.61 3.39 -5.90
C ALA A 142 5.03 4.67 -6.50
N TYR A 143 4.53 4.62 -7.73
CA TYR A 143 3.87 5.77 -8.36
C TYR A 143 2.62 6.19 -7.57
N ILE A 144 1.77 5.23 -7.19
CA ILE A 144 0.60 5.49 -6.35
C ILE A 144 1.03 6.06 -4.98
N ASP A 145 2.02 5.46 -4.33
CA ASP A 145 2.52 5.94 -3.04
C ASP A 145 3.01 7.39 -3.13
N ASN A 146 3.74 7.73 -4.20
CA ASN A 146 4.20 9.10 -4.43
C ASN A 146 3.04 10.08 -4.64
N ILE A 147 2.02 9.71 -5.42
CA ILE A 147 0.82 10.54 -5.60
C ILE A 147 0.16 10.84 -4.26
N LEU A 148 -0.04 9.80 -3.44
CA LEU A 148 -0.70 9.94 -2.14
C LEU A 148 0.13 10.79 -1.17
N ARG A 149 1.45 10.57 -1.12
CA ARG A 149 2.37 11.39 -0.29
C ARG A 149 2.31 12.85 -0.69
N GLU A 150 2.38 13.13 -1.98
CA GLU A 150 2.42 14.49 -2.50
C GLU A 150 1.08 15.20 -2.26
N HIS A 151 -0.04 14.51 -2.47
CA HIS A 151 -1.37 15.02 -2.12
C HIS A 151 -1.47 15.39 -0.63
N LEU A 152 -1.02 14.50 0.26
CA LEU A 152 -1.03 14.77 1.70
C LEU A 152 -0.09 15.92 2.09
N ARG A 153 1.04 16.04 1.41
CA ARG A 153 2.02 17.12 1.62
C ARG A 153 1.44 18.47 1.19
N GLU A 154 0.83 18.54 0.02
CA GLU A 154 0.25 19.75 -0.55
C GLU A 154 -0.93 20.27 0.28
N HIS A 155 -1.78 19.37 0.78
CA HIS A 155 -2.97 19.74 1.54
C HIS A 155 -2.83 19.66 3.06
N LEU A 156 -1.62 19.47 3.58
CA LEU A 156 -1.35 19.27 5.01
C LEU A 156 -1.95 20.40 5.87
N GLU A 157 -1.71 21.65 5.52
CA GLU A 157 -2.20 22.81 6.29
C GLU A 157 -3.72 22.93 6.27
N LEU A 158 -4.35 22.70 5.10
CA LEU A 158 -5.79 22.73 4.93
C LEU A 158 -6.45 21.64 5.79
N LEU A 159 -5.94 20.40 5.69
CA LEU A 159 -6.43 19.26 6.45
C LEU A 159 -6.25 19.46 7.95
N ASN A 160 -5.09 19.95 8.39
CA ASN A 160 -4.82 20.23 9.80
C ASN A 160 -5.74 21.33 10.36
N SER A 161 -5.98 22.38 9.58
CA SER A 161 -6.89 23.47 9.95
C SER A 161 -8.33 23.00 10.11
N ALA A 162 -8.81 22.17 9.17
CA ALA A 162 -10.14 21.57 9.23
C ALA A 162 -10.27 20.61 10.44
N ALA A 163 -9.28 19.74 10.65
CA ALA A 163 -9.25 18.80 11.77
C ALA A 163 -9.23 19.53 13.13
N ALA A 164 -8.44 20.60 13.26
CA ALA A 164 -8.39 21.41 14.48
C ALA A 164 -9.74 22.08 14.79
N LYS A 165 -10.44 22.61 13.77
CA LYS A 165 -11.79 23.16 13.91
C LYS A 165 -12.79 22.09 14.38
N GLN A 166 -12.72 20.88 13.81
CA GLN A 166 -13.62 19.79 14.19
C GLN A 166 -13.41 19.35 15.64
N ARG A 167 -12.14 19.19 16.09
CA ARG A 167 -11.84 18.84 17.48
C ARG A 167 -12.41 19.85 18.48
N ARG A 168 -12.27 21.15 18.18
CA ARG A 168 -12.83 22.22 19.04
C ARG A 168 -14.35 22.17 19.12
N LYS A 169 -15.06 21.87 18.02
CA LYS A 169 -16.51 21.70 18.03
C LYS A 169 -16.93 20.55 18.94
N THR A 170 -16.29 19.39 18.81
CA THR A 170 -16.61 18.21 19.63
C THR A 170 -16.34 18.43 21.12
N THR A 171 -15.25 19.11 21.48
CA THR A 171 -14.92 19.42 22.89
C THR A 171 -15.89 20.41 23.53
N ILE A 172 -16.57 21.27 22.77
CA ILE A 172 -17.54 22.23 23.31
C ILE A 172 -18.93 21.59 23.48
N THR A 173 -19.21 20.49 22.78
CA THR A 173 -20.50 19.76 22.83
C THR A 173 -20.51 18.58 23.80
N LEU A 174 -19.47 18.40 24.60
CA LEU A 174 -19.34 17.38 25.66
C LEU A 174 -19.35 18.07 27.02
#